data_AF-A0A2S6ITD9-F1
#
_entry.id   AF-A0A2S6ITD9-F1
#
_cell.length_a   1.000
_cell.length_b   1.000
_cell.length_c   1.000
_cell.angle_alpha   90.00
_cell.angle_beta   90.00
_cell.angle_gamma   90.00
#
_symmetry.space_group_name_H-M   'P 1'
#
loop_
_entity.id
_entity.type
_entity.pdbx_description
1 polymer ?
#
loop_
_entity_poly.entity_id
_entity_poly.type
_entity_poly.pdbx_seq_one_letter_code
_entity_poly.pdbx_strand_id
1 'polypeptide(L)'
;MRNAHLTLDPAFTVGPVPHRLFGSFVEHMGRCVYTGIYEPGHAAADDRGFRTDVLQMVRELGPTVVRYPGGNFVSGFDWEDSVGPRAERPRRIDRAWRSVETNQFGLAEFDEWAREVGTETMMAVNLGTRGLQDACNLLEYTNHAGGTKYSDLRIAHGTKDPLDIKLWCLGNEMDGPWQVGHKTAHEYARLAAETGRAMRLIDPDIELVACGSSSRAMPTFGSWESTVLEECYDVVDYVSCHAYYEESEGDVGSFLASAVDMDAFIEEVVATADAVRARGKHRKRINISFDEWNVWYISRPHHDPSAKPWDVAPRVIEDEYSVTDAVVVGTLLNSLLRHGDRVTIGCQAQLVNVIGLLRSEPDGPAWKQTIAHPFEQVRHLAKGEILQVQASGDRYESAKYGDAEIVDAAATHDPETGTVTLFLANRDLEQPARVEVGLRGFGAERVVSATTLHAGEDQDRHTTNNQANPTAVQPRPLADVELTGGTATVVLPPLSWSVVQFAGAPA
;
A
#
# COMPACT_ATOMS: atom_id res chain seq x y z
N MET A 1 33.48 1.79 -7.66
CA MET A 1 32.78 1.64 -6.38
C MET A 1 32.23 3.00 -6.01
N ARG A 2 30.93 3.07 -5.73
CA ARG A 2 30.24 4.28 -5.30
C ARG A 2 30.40 4.47 -3.79
N ASN A 3 30.28 5.69 -3.29
CA ASN A 3 30.39 5.99 -1.87
C ASN A 3 29.16 6.74 -1.37
N ALA A 4 28.69 6.35 -0.18
CA ALA A 4 27.66 7.07 0.56
C ALA A 4 28.01 7.12 2.04
N HIS A 5 27.61 8.19 2.70
CA HIS A 5 27.73 8.40 4.13
C HIS A 5 26.36 8.75 4.70
N LEU A 6 25.94 8.01 5.73
CA LEU A 6 24.69 8.23 6.45
C LEU A 6 24.98 8.83 7.83
N THR A 7 24.37 9.98 8.10
CA THR A 7 24.34 10.57 9.43
C THR A 7 22.96 10.37 10.05
N LEU A 8 22.93 9.76 11.23
CA LEU A 8 21.73 9.52 12.03
C LEU A 8 22.10 9.53 13.52
N ASP A 9 21.15 9.95 14.37
CA ASP A 9 21.33 10.08 15.82
C ASP A 9 20.00 9.69 16.50
N PRO A 10 20.02 9.00 17.65
CA PRO A 10 18.80 8.63 18.35
C PRO A 10 17.94 9.83 18.79
N ALA A 11 18.52 11.04 18.86
CA ALA A 11 17.79 12.26 19.18
C ALA A 11 17.07 12.92 18.00
N PHE A 12 17.34 12.51 16.75
CA PHE A 12 16.71 13.07 15.55
C PHE A 12 15.79 12.04 14.91
N THR A 13 14.51 12.11 15.26
CA THR A 13 13.46 11.20 14.78
C THR A 13 12.42 11.94 13.94
N VAL A 14 11.91 11.28 12.91
CA VAL A 14 10.71 11.71 12.18
C VAL A 14 9.46 11.50 13.04
N GLY A 15 9.38 10.33 13.70
CA GLY A 15 8.29 9.95 14.60
C GLY A 15 8.16 8.43 14.73
N PRO A 16 7.18 7.91 15.48
CA PRO A 16 6.99 6.48 15.64
C PRO A 16 6.54 5.85 14.31
N VAL A 17 6.96 4.62 14.04
CA VAL A 17 6.51 3.86 12.87
C VAL A 17 4.98 3.69 12.93
N PRO A 18 4.20 4.28 12.00
CA PRO A 18 2.74 4.16 12.05
C PRO A 18 2.31 2.72 11.81
N HIS A 19 1.40 2.21 12.65
CA HIS A 19 0.93 0.83 12.54
C HIS A 19 0.37 0.53 11.15
N ARG A 20 -0.45 1.43 10.60
CA ARG A 20 -1.15 1.26 9.31
C ARG A 20 -0.30 1.61 8.08
N LEU A 21 0.98 1.94 8.24
CA LEU A 21 1.86 2.31 7.10
C LEU A 21 2.05 1.15 6.11
N PHE A 22 1.92 -0.08 6.59
CA PHE A 22 2.18 -1.31 5.84
C PHE A 22 0.89 -2.08 5.57
N GLY A 23 -0.10 -1.39 5.02
CA GLY A 23 -1.32 -2.00 4.51
C GLY A 23 -1.19 -2.46 3.06
N SER A 24 -2.27 -3.07 2.57
CA SER A 24 -2.43 -3.46 1.17
C SER A 24 -3.89 -3.22 0.75
N PHE A 25 -4.27 -3.73 -0.41
CA PHE A 25 -5.54 -3.40 -1.05
C PHE A 25 -6.10 -4.62 -1.78
N VAL A 26 -7.40 -4.89 -1.61
CA VAL A 26 -8.15 -5.92 -2.32
C VAL A 26 -9.35 -5.26 -3.00
N GLU A 27 -9.31 -5.22 -4.32
CA GLU A 27 -10.45 -4.79 -5.14
C GLU A 27 -11.17 -5.98 -5.76
N HIS A 28 -12.46 -5.84 -6.00
CA HIS A 28 -13.18 -6.65 -6.99
C HIS A 28 -12.72 -6.30 -8.42
N MET A 29 -11.46 -6.59 -8.72
CA MET A 29 -10.81 -6.41 -10.02
C MET A 29 -10.14 -7.72 -10.43
N GLY A 30 -10.35 -8.10 -11.70
CA GLY A 30 -9.73 -9.26 -12.31
C GLY A 30 -9.76 -10.50 -11.41
N ARG A 31 -8.58 -11.00 -11.05
CA ARG A 31 -8.40 -12.20 -10.21
C ARG A 31 -7.93 -11.90 -8.78
N CYS A 32 -8.09 -10.68 -8.28
CA CYS A 32 -7.68 -10.35 -6.91
C CYS A 32 -8.52 -11.12 -5.88
N VAL A 33 -9.85 -11.05 -6.03
CA VAL A 33 -10.80 -11.82 -5.21
C VAL A 33 -10.94 -13.24 -5.73
N TYR A 34 -11.56 -13.38 -6.91
CA TYR A 34 -11.87 -14.68 -7.51
C TYR A 34 -10.61 -15.32 -8.12
N THR A 35 -10.30 -16.57 -7.75
CA THR A 35 -9.03 -17.28 -8.04
C THR A 35 -7.78 -16.66 -7.42
N GLY A 36 -7.95 -15.59 -6.63
CA GLY A 36 -6.92 -14.99 -5.78
C GLY A 36 -7.10 -15.44 -4.34
N ILE A 37 -7.74 -14.61 -3.51
CA ILE A 37 -8.04 -14.98 -2.11
C ILE A 37 -9.18 -16.00 -1.96
N TYR A 38 -10.07 -16.11 -2.96
CA TYR A 38 -11.28 -16.94 -2.91
C TYR A 38 -11.44 -17.79 -4.18
N GLU A 39 -11.46 -19.11 -4.01
CA GLU A 39 -11.58 -20.09 -5.10
C GLU A 39 -12.23 -21.40 -4.62
N PRO A 40 -13.56 -21.42 -4.42
CA PRO A 40 -14.27 -22.64 -4.05
C PRO A 40 -14.02 -23.76 -5.05
N GLY A 41 -13.59 -24.92 -4.56
CA GLY A 41 -13.25 -26.08 -5.38
C GLY A 41 -11.75 -26.26 -5.65
N HIS A 42 -10.93 -25.24 -5.35
CA HIS A 42 -9.48 -25.38 -5.39
C HIS A 42 -9.00 -26.43 -4.37
N ALA A 43 -7.96 -27.21 -4.70
CA ALA A 43 -7.44 -28.25 -3.81
C ALA A 43 -6.93 -27.72 -2.46
N ALA A 44 -6.53 -26.44 -2.42
CA ALA A 44 -6.09 -25.72 -1.23
C ALA A 44 -7.18 -24.81 -0.62
N ALA A 45 -8.42 -24.85 -1.10
CA ALA A 45 -9.51 -24.08 -0.51
C ALA A 45 -9.97 -24.71 0.81
N ASP A 46 -10.26 -23.89 1.82
CA ASP A 46 -10.98 -24.33 3.01
C ASP A 46 -12.50 -24.44 2.76
N ASP A 47 -13.24 -24.86 3.78
CA ASP A 47 -14.71 -25.04 3.69
C ASP A 47 -15.47 -23.73 3.40
N ARG A 48 -14.84 -22.57 3.62
CA ARG A 48 -15.41 -21.25 3.30
C ARG A 48 -15.16 -20.85 1.86
N GLY A 49 -14.16 -21.47 1.22
CA GLY A 49 -13.69 -21.20 -0.14
C GLY A 49 -12.41 -20.35 -0.20
N PHE A 50 -11.77 -20.04 0.93
CA PHE A 50 -10.54 -19.26 0.96
C PHE A 50 -9.35 -20.13 0.56
N ARG A 51 -8.50 -19.62 -0.32
CA ARG A 51 -7.23 -20.26 -0.71
C ARG A 51 -6.25 -20.27 0.47
N THR A 52 -6.10 -21.40 1.15
CA THR A 52 -5.28 -21.49 2.38
C THR A 52 -3.79 -21.25 2.17
N ASP A 53 -3.27 -21.58 0.99
CA ASP A 53 -1.90 -21.30 0.56
C ASP A 53 -1.67 -19.80 0.32
N VAL A 54 -2.61 -19.10 -0.31
CA VAL A 54 -2.61 -17.63 -0.43
C VAL A 54 -2.74 -16.99 0.95
N LEU A 55 -3.66 -17.50 1.78
CA LEU A 55 -3.91 -16.99 3.12
C LEU A 55 -2.67 -17.08 4.02
N GLN A 56 -1.92 -18.19 3.94
CA GLN A 56 -0.66 -18.33 4.66
C GLN A 56 0.36 -17.27 4.22
N MET A 57 0.55 -17.07 2.91
CA MET A 57 1.48 -16.05 2.42
C MET A 57 1.04 -14.63 2.82
N VAL A 58 -0.26 -14.34 2.87
CA VAL A 58 -0.76 -13.05 3.37
C VAL A 58 -0.48 -12.88 4.86
N ARG A 59 -0.61 -13.94 5.68
CA ARG A 59 -0.20 -13.88 7.10
C ARG A 59 1.29 -13.63 7.28
N GLU A 60 2.11 -14.25 6.43
CA GLU A 60 3.56 -14.03 6.43
C GLU A 60 3.90 -12.59 6.02
N LEU A 61 3.26 -12.04 4.98
CA LEU A 61 3.40 -10.63 4.62
C LEU A 61 2.93 -9.70 5.73
N GLY A 62 1.81 -10.04 6.36
CA GLY A 62 1.22 -9.35 7.49
C GLY A 62 0.77 -7.92 7.20
N PRO A 63 -0.02 -7.63 6.14
CA PRO A 63 -0.58 -6.30 5.97
C PRO A 63 -1.39 -5.90 7.21
N THR A 64 -1.20 -4.68 7.70
CA THR A 64 -1.84 -4.20 8.94
C THR A 64 -3.25 -3.69 8.72
N VAL A 65 -3.51 -3.20 7.51
CA VAL A 65 -4.83 -2.75 7.06
C VAL A 65 -5.00 -3.19 5.59
N VAL A 66 -6.22 -3.59 5.22
CA VAL A 66 -6.56 -3.89 3.82
C VAL A 66 -7.74 -3.02 3.41
N ARG A 67 -7.54 -2.23 2.35
CA ARG A 67 -8.61 -1.46 1.69
C ARG A 67 -9.53 -2.39 0.88
N TYR A 68 -10.84 -2.14 0.91
CA TYR A 68 -11.88 -2.97 0.28
C TYR A 68 -13.19 -2.17 0.10
N PRO A 69 -14.12 -2.47 -0.84
CA PRO A 69 -14.05 -3.44 -1.94
C PRO A 69 -13.41 -2.90 -3.21
N GLY A 70 -12.87 -1.68 -3.15
CA GLY A 70 -12.20 -1.15 -4.31
C GLY A 70 -11.75 0.28 -4.24
N GLY A 71 -11.11 0.58 -5.37
CA GLY A 71 -10.92 1.85 -5.99
C GLY A 71 -12.05 2.00 -7.00
N ASN A 72 -11.78 1.84 -8.29
CA ASN A 72 -12.78 2.14 -9.35
C ASN A 72 -14.08 1.33 -9.23
N PHE A 73 -14.01 0.06 -8.81
CA PHE A 73 -15.17 -0.82 -8.62
C PHE A 73 -16.25 -0.21 -7.70
N VAL A 74 -15.85 0.39 -6.57
CA VAL A 74 -16.79 0.82 -5.53
C VAL A 74 -17.75 1.90 -6.03
N SER A 75 -17.32 2.73 -6.98
CA SER A 75 -18.10 3.85 -7.53
C SER A 75 -19.34 3.42 -8.31
N GLY A 76 -19.41 2.14 -8.70
CA GLY A 76 -20.55 1.53 -9.38
C GLY A 76 -21.28 0.44 -8.61
N PHE A 77 -20.92 0.23 -7.33
CA PHE A 77 -21.28 -0.95 -6.54
C PHE A 77 -22.42 -0.71 -5.55
N ASP A 78 -23.35 -1.67 -5.45
CA ASP A 78 -24.41 -1.70 -4.47
C ASP A 78 -24.04 -2.71 -3.36
N TRP A 79 -23.70 -2.21 -2.17
CA TRP A 79 -23.18 -3.07 -1.09
C TRP A 79 -24.18 -4.15 -0.65
N GLU A 80 -25.48 -3.90 -0.76
CA GLU A 80 -26.55 -4.85 -0.45
C GLU A 80 -26.50 -6.10 -1.35
N ASP A 81 -25.97 -5.97 -2.57
CA ASP A 81 -25.81 -7.11 -3.48
C ASP A 81 -24.78 -8.14 -2.97
N SER A 82 -23.95 -7.76 -2.00
CA SER A 82 -22.85 -8.58 -1.47
C SER A 82 -23.13 -9.23 -0.10
N VAL A 83 -24.34 -9.06 0.44
CA VAL A 83 -24.72 -9.60 1.75
C VAL A 83 -25.88 -10.60 1.64
N GLY A 84 -26.16 -11.32 2.73
CA GLY A 84 -27.21 -12.33 2.77
C GLY A 84 -26.83 -13.63 2.04
N PRO A 85 -27.81 -14.53 1.82
CA PRO A 85 -27.56 -15.83 1.20
C PRO A 85 -26.95 -15.71 -0.20
N ARG A 86 -25.79 -16.33 -0.42
CA ARG A 86 -25.04 -16.25 -1.70
C ARG A 86 -25.86 -16.62 -2.94
N ALA A 87 -26.86 -17.50 -2.79
CA ALA A 87 -27.75 -17.92 -3.88
C ALA A 87 -28.76 -16.84 -4.33
N GLU A 88 -29.02 -15.84 -3.47
CA GLU A 88 -29.95 -14.73 -3.75
C GLU A 88 -29.22 -13.47 -4.26
N ARG A 89 -27.89 -13.44 -4.13
CA ARG A 89 -27.06 -12.31 -4.55
C ARG A 89 -27.06 -12.16 -6.08
N PRO A 90 -27.32 -10.97 -6.62
CA PRO A 90 -27.43 -10.78 -8.06
C PRO A 90 -26.04 -10.75 -8.71
N ARG A 91 -25.99 -11.17 -9.98
CA ARG A 91 -24.84 -10.90 -10.85
C ARG A 91 -24.95 -9.47 -11.39
N ARG A 92 -23.87 -8.70 -11.38
CA ARG A 92 -23.84 -7.30 -11.82
C ARG A 92 -22.76 -7.06 -12.86
N ILE A 93 -23.00 -6.04 -13.67
CA ILE A 93 -22.00 -5.52 -14.60
C ILE A 93 -21.10 -4.57 -13.81
N ASP A 94 -19.83 -4.93 -13.68
CA ASP A 94 -18.81 -3.99 -13.27
C ASP A 94 -18.37 -3.15 -14.47
N ARG A 95 -18.62 -1.84 -14.38
CA ARG A 95 -18.31 -0.86 -15.42
C ARG A 95 -16.84 -0.43 -15.41
N ALA A 96 -16.16 -0.52 -14.27
CA ALA A 96 -14.76 -0.11 -14.13
C ALA A 96 -13.85 -1.06 -14.91
N TRP A 97 -13.96 -2.36 -14.64
CA TRP A 97 -13.09 -3.39 -15.22
C TRP A 97 -13.78 -4.24 -16.27
N ARG A 98 -14.92 -3.76 -16.79
CA ARG A 98 -15.70 -4.39 -17.86
C ARG A 98 -15.93 -5.88 -17.63
N SER A 99 -16.29 -6.25 -16.41
CA SER A 99 -16.41 -7.64 -15.94
C SER A 99 -17.82 -7.93 -15.43
N VAL A 100 -18.15 -9.20 -15.21
CA VAL A 100 -19.36 -9.57 -14.45
C VAL A 100 -18.96 -9.93 -13.01
N GLU A 101 -19.45 -9.14 -12.07
CA GLU A 101 -19.35 -9.41 -10.63
C GLU A 101 -20.45 -10.39 -10.23
N THR A 102 -20.07 -11.46 -9.52
CA THR A 102 -20.98 -12.54 -9.12
C THR A 102 -21.56 -12.36 -7.71
N ASN A 103 -20.95 -11.46 -6.94
CA ASN A 103 -21.19 -11.18 -5.52
C ASN A 103 -21.11 -12.41 -4.60
N GLN A 104 -20.43 -13.48 -5.04
CA GLN A 104 -20.25 -14.70 -4.23
C GLN A 104 -19.30 -14.48 -3.06
N PHE A 105 -18.42 -13.49 -3.16
CA PHE A 105 -17.60 -12.98 -2.08
C PHE A 105 -18.05 -11.55 -1.78
N GLY A 106 -18.38 -11.25 -0.52
CA GLY A 106 -18.88 -9.94 -0.12
C GLY A 106 -18.44 -9.57 1.29
N LEU A 107 -19.18 -8.66 1.94
CA LEU A 107 -18.76 -8.05 3.21
C LEU A 107 -18.50 -9.05 4.33
N ALA A 108 -19.36 -10.06 4.51
CA ALA A 108 -19.18 -11.06 5.56
C ALA A 108 -17.99 -11.97 5.27
N GLU A 109 -17.84 -12.40 4.01
CA GLU A 109 -16.70 -13.20 3.59
C GLU A 109 -15.37 -12.44 3.74
N PHE A 110 -15.35 -11.14 3.43
CA PHE A 110 -14.18 -10.30 3.60
C PHE A 110 -13.84 -10.08 5.08
N ASP A 111 -14.82 -9.81 5.95
CA ASP A 111 -14.58 -9.67 7.39
C ASP A 111 -14.01 -10.96 8.00
N GLU A 112 -14.57 -12.12 7.64
CA GLU A 112 -14.04 -13.42 8.08
C GLU A 112 -12.60 -13.62 7.59
N TRP A 113 -12.33 -13.32 6.32
CA TRP A 113 -10.99 -13.42 5.74
C TRP A 113 -9.99 -12.45 6.42
N ALA A 114 -10.41 -11.20 6.67
CA ALA A 114 -9.58 -10.18 7.30
C ALA A 114 -9.23 -10.56 8.75
N ARG A 115 -10.18 -11.10 9.52
CA ARG A 115 -9.94 -11.63 10.86
C ARG A 115 -9.00 -12.83 10.84
N GLU A 116 -9.13 -13.70 9.86
CA GLU A 116 -8.29 -14.89 9.70
C GLU A 116 -6.82 -14.52 9.45
N VAL A 117 -6.55 -13.46 8.68
CA VAL A 117 -5.18 -12.97 8.44
C VAL A 117 -4.69 -11.97 9.50
N GLY A 118 -5.59 -11.42 10.33
CA GLY A 118 -5.26 -10.48 11.40
C GLY A 118 -5.02 -9.05 10.91
N THR A 119 -5.77 -8.59 9.91
CA THR A 119 -5.69 -7.23 9.37
C THR A 119 -6.90 -6.38 9.75
N GLU A 120 -6.70 -5.07 9.91
CA GLU A 120 -7.81 -4.12 9.93
C GLU A 120 -8.45 -3.99 8.54
N THR A 121 -9.72 -3.58 8.51
CA THR A 121 -10.44 -3.25 7.26
C THR A 121 -10.53 -1.74 7.09
N MET A 122 -10.20 -1.27 5.88
CA MET A 122 -10.45 0.08 5.41
C MET A 122 -11.56 0.04 4.35
N MET A 123 -12.77 0.44 4.72
CA MET A 123 -13.96 0.26 3.89
C MET A 123 -14.24 1.47 3.01
N ALA A 124 -14.31 1.30 1.70
CA ALA A 124 -14.74 2.33 0.78
C ALA A 124 -16.26 2.32 0.59
N VAL A 125 -16.88 3.51 0.60
CA VAL A 125 -18.32 3.68 0.29
C VAL A 125 -18.50 4.21 -1.13
N ASN A 126 -19.60 3.81 -1.80
CA ASN A 126 -19.91 4.29 -3.14
C ASN A 126 -20.38 5.76 -3.11
N LEU A 127 -19.56 6.68 -3.61
CA LEU A 127 -19.94 8.08 -3.88
C LEU A 127 -19.97 8.42 -5.38
N GLY A 128 -19.86 7.42 -6.25
CA GLY A 128 -19.99 7.59 -7.69
C GLY A 128 -21.45 7.65 -8.11
N THR A 129 -22.14 6.52 -7.95
CA THR A 129 -23.57 6.34 -8.31
C THR A 129 -24.52 6.41 -7.13
N ARG A 130 -23.99 6.44 -5.91
CA ARG A 130 -24.73 6.54 -4.65
C ARG A 130 -24.25 7.73 -3.82
N GLY A 131 -24.62 7.77 -2.54
CA GLY A 131 -24.23 8.86 -1.66
C GLY A 131 -24.53 8.62 -0.18
N LEU A 132 -24.76 9.73 0.52
CA LEU A 132 -24.85 9.82 1.98
C LEU A 132 -25.70 8.73 2.64
N GLN A 133 -26.95 8.54 2.21
CA GLN A 133 -27.87 7.63 2.90
C GLN A 133 -27.37 6.18 2.82
N ASP A 134 -26.77 5.81 1.70
CA ASP A 134 -26.29 4.45 1.47
C ASP A 134 -25.03 4.14 2.28
N ALA A 135 -24.14 5.12 2.41
CA ALA A 135 -22.99 5.05 3.31
C ALA A 135 -23.44 4.92 4.78
N CYS A 136 -24.48 5.66 5.19
CA CYS A 136 -25.06 5.54 6.53
C CYS A 136 -25.68 4.16 6.78
N ASN A 137 -26.41 3.64 5.79
CA ASN A 137 -27.01 2.30 5.89
C ASN A 137 -25.95 1.21 5.99
N LEU A 138 -24.85 1.33 5.24
CA LEU A 138 -23.72 0.41 5.32
C LEU A 138 -23.04 0.50 6.70
N LEU A 139 -22.76 1.70 7.21
CA LEU A 139 -22.19 1.88 8.55
C LEU A 139 -23.11 1.33 9.66
N GLU A 140 -24.43 1.55 9.55
CA GLU A 140 -25.41 0.94 10.47
C GLU A 140 -25.36 -0.59 10.39
N TYR A 141 -25.32 -1.14 9.17
CA TYR A 141 -25.20 -2.58 8.93
C TYR A 141 -23.94 -3.15 9.57
N THR A 142 -22.78 -2.50 9.42
CA THR A 142 -21.50 -3.06 9.87
C THR A 142 -21.21 -2.81 11.36
N ASN A 143 -21.55 -1.63 11.90
CA ASN A 143 -21.06 -1.20 13.20
C ASN A 143 -22.13 -1.13 14.29
N HIS A 144 -23.41 -1.00 13.95
CA HIS A 144 -24.45 -0.85 14.98
C HIS A 144 -24.79 -2.19 15.64
N ALA A 145 -24.97 -2.19 16.97
CA ALA A 145 -25.08 -3.43 17.75
C ALA A 145 -26.33 -4.27 17.42
N GLY A 146 -27.48 -3.65 17.18
CA GLY A 146 -28.76 -4.34 16.94
C GLY A 146 -29.96 -3.45 17.23
N GLY A 147 -31.17 -3.91 16.89
CA GLY A 147 -32.44 -3.24 17.16
C GLY A 147 -32.82 -2.17 16.13
N THR A 148 -32.11 -2.12 15.01
CA THR A 148 -32.39 -1.22 13.88
C THR A 148 -32.45 -2.02 12.58
N LYS A 149 -33.01 -1.42 11.53
CA LYS A 149 -33.26 -2.11 10.25
C LYS A 149 -32.01 -2.82 9.72
N TYR A 150 -30.86 -2.14 9.65
CA TYR A 150 -29.68 -2.68 8.99
C TYR A 150 -28.81 -3.51 9.94
N SER A 151 -28.75 -3.19 11.23
CA SER A 151 -28.08 -4.04 12.22
C SER A 151 -28.78 -5.39 12.41
N ASP A 152 -30.12 -5.39 12.47
CA ASP A 152 -30.91 -6.63 12.55
C ASP A 152 -30.82 -7.43 11.23
N LEU A 153 -30.67 -6.76 10.10
CA LEU A 153 -30.41 -7.42 8.81
C LEU A 153 -29.06 -8.13 8.82
N ARG A 154 -28.00 -7.50 9.35
CA ARG A 154 -26.68 -8.15 9.54
C ARG A 154 -26.81 -9.41 10.40
N ILE A 155 -27.50 -9.30 11.53
CA ILE A 155 -27.75 -10.44 12.43
C ILE A 155 -28.52 -11.55 11.71
N ALA A 156 -29.56 -11.21 10.93
CA ALA A 156 -30.34 -12.17 10.15
C ALA A 156 -29.53 -12.86 9.05
N HIS A 157 -28.50 -12.20 8.52
CA HIS A 157 -27.56 -12.78 7.56
C HIS A 157 -26.51 -13.71 8.21
N GLY A 158 -26.49 -13.83 9.54
CA GLY A 158 -25.63 -14.75 10.28
C GLY A 158 -24.46 -14.08 11.01
N THR A 159 -24.21 -12.79 10.78
CA THR A 159 -23.13 -12.04 11.45
C THR A 159 -23.71 -11.29 12.65
N LYS A 160 -23.71 -11.94 13.82
CA LYS A 160 -24.34 -11.41 15.03
C LYS A 160 -23.63 -10.13 15.52
N ASP A 161 -22.33 -10.23 15.75
CA ASP A 161 -21.55 -9.15 16.32
C ASP A 161 -21.22 -8.10 15.25
N PRO A 162 -21.12 -6.81 15.61
CA PRO A 162 -20.61 -5.79 14.70
C PRO A 162 -19.23 -6.14 14.14
N LEU A 163 -18.96 -5.67 12.93
CA LEU A 163 -17.67 -5.83 12.27
C LEU A 163 -16.62 -4.86 12.84
N ASP A 164 -17.08 -3.79 13.51
CA ASP A 164 -16.26 -2.75 14.15
C ASP A 164 -15.26 -2.07 13.21
N ILE A 165 -15.68 -1.78 11.97
CA ILE A 165 -14.85 -1.12 10.96
C ILE A 165 -14.59 0.32 11.38
N LYS A 166 -13.33 0.65 11.64
CA LYS A 166 -12.91 1.99 12.08
C LYS A 166 -12.59 2.94 10.93
N LEU A 167 -11.94 2.47 9.88
CA LEU A 167 -11.41 3.32 8.82
C LEU A 167 -12.28 3.25 7.57
N TRP A 168 -12.69 4.41 7.04
CA TRP A 168 -13.58 4.49 5.89
C TRP A 168 -13.10 5.47 4.81
N CYS A 169 -13.09 5.05 3.55
CA CYS A 169 -12.88 5.93 2.39
C CYS A 169 -14.21 6.50 1.93
N LEU A 170 -14.29 7.83 1.83
CA LEU A 170 -15.43 8.54 1.26
C LEU A 170 -15.35 8.52 -0.27
N GLY A 171 -15.69 7.38 -0.88
CA GLY A 171 -15.56 7.18 -2.32
C GLY A 171 -14.25 6.56 -2.75
N ASN A 172 -13.93 6.77 -4.02
CA ASN A 172 -12.62 6.57 -4.64
C ASN A 172 -12.24 7.86 -5.41
N GLU A 173 -11.07 7.91 -6.01
CA GLU A 173 -10.59 8.90 -6.98
C GLU A 173 -11.66 9.50 -7.93
N MET A 174 -12.40 10.51 -7.48
CA MET A 174 -13.52 11.08 -8.24
C MET A 174 -13.09 12.12 -9.28
N ASP A 175 -11.81 12.50 -9.30
CA ASP A 175 -11.24 13.50 -10.21
C ASP A 175 -10.86 12.94 -11.59
N GLY A 176 -10.60 11.63 -11.68
CA GLY A 176 -10.29 10.94 -12.92
C GLY A 176 -11.49 10.91 -13.89
N PRO A 177 -11.35 11.32 -15.17
CA PRO A 177 -12.44 11.29 -16.14
C PRO A 177 -12.89 9.86 -16.54
N TRP A 178 -12.10 8.84 -16.21
CA TRP A 178 -12.47 7.43 -16.39
C TRP A 178 -13.41 6.92 -15.30
N GLN A 179 -13.50 7.63 -14.17
CA GLN A 179 -14.20 7.13 -13.00
C GLN A 179 -15.71 7.17 -13.18
N VAL A 180 -16.38 6.08 -12.79
CA VAL A 180 -17.85 6.03 -12.80
C VAL A 180 -18.41 7.08 -11.84
N GLY A 181 -19.16 8.04 -12.38
CA GLY A 181 -19.75 9.11 -11.58
C GLY A 181 -18.76 10.20 -11.17
N HIS A 182 -17.65 10.36 -11.91
CA HIS A 182 -16.69 11.47 -11.84
C HIS A 182 -17.35 12.79 -11.42
N LYS A 183 -16.62 13.56 -10.60
CA LYS A 183 -17.08 14.83 -10.04
C LYS A 183 -16.02 15.89 -10.18
N THR A 184 -16.46 17.13 -10.28
CA THR A 184 -15.59 18.27 -9.98
C THR A 184 -15.21 18.27 -8.48
N ALA A 185 -14.13 18.98 -8.13
CA ALA A 185 -13.67 19.06 -6.75
C ALA A 185 -14.78 19.56 -5.79
N HIS A 186 -15.55 20.58 -6.19
CA HIS A 186 -16.65 21.11 -5.37
C HIS A 186 -17.82 20.13 -5.20
N GLU A 187 -18.20 19.41 -6.26
CA GLU A 187 -19.27 18.40 -6.18
C GLU A 187 -18.87 17.26 -5.25
N TYR A 188 -17.63 16.78 -5.37
CA TYR A 188 -17.09 15.75 -4.47
C TYR A 188 -16.98 16.28 -3.04
N ALA A 189 -16.36 17.44 -2.83
CA ALA A 189 -16.16 18.05 -1.52
C ALA A 189 -17.47 18.18 -0.73
N ARG A 190 -18.53 18.68 -1.38
CA ARG A 190 -19.85 18.81 -0.75
C ARG A 190 -20.46 17.45 -0.40
N LEU A 191 -20.37 16.46 -1.30
CA LEU A 191 -20.89 15.12 -1.05
C LEU A 191 -20.14 14.41 0.08
N ALA A 192 -18.81 14.45 0.05
CA ALA A 192 -17.93 13.84 1.05
C ALA A 192 -18.15 14.47 2.43
N ALA A 193 -18.22 15.80 2.52
CA ALA A 193 -18.45 16.51 3.78
C ALA A 193 -19.77 16.12 4.43
N GLU A 194 -20.89 16.14 3.69
CA GLU A 194 -22.19 15.79 4.27
C GLU A 194 -22.29 14.29 4.59
N THR A 195 -21.68 13.43 3.75
CA THR A 195 -21.63 11.98 4.01
C THR A 195 -20.85 11.70 5.29
N GLY A 196 -19.65 12.25 5.44
CA GLY A 196 -18.83 12.05 6.63
C GLY A 196 -19.49 12.58 7.90
N ARG A 197 -20.20 13.71 7.84
CA ARG A 197 -20.97 14.23 8.98
C ARG A 197 -22.06 13.26 9.42
N ALA A 198 -22.84 12.77 8.46
CA ALA A 198 -23.92 11.83 8.74
C ALA A 198 -23.39 10.50 9.31
N MET A 199 -22.29 9.98 8.76
CA MET A 199 -21.63 8.78 9.27
C MET A 199 -21.13 8.98 10.71
N ARG A 200 -20.47 10.10 11.02
CA ARG A 200 -20.02 10.41 12.39
C ARG A 200 -21.14 10.63 13.40
N LEU A 201 -22.35 10.97 12.95
CA LEU A 201 -23.53 11.05 13.83
C LEU A 201 -24.05 9.66 14.22
N ILE A 202 -23.74 8.62 13.44
CA ILE A 202 -24.06 7.22 13.74
C ILE A 202 -22.98 6.62 14.62
N ASP A 203 -21.72 6.76 14.21
CA ASP A 203 -20.56 6.24 14.92
C ASP A 203 -19.47 7.34 14.99
N PRO A 204 -19.33 8.05 16.12
CA PRO A 204 -18.36 9.13 16.25
C PRO A 204 -16.91 8.65 16.31
N ASP A 205 -16.67 7.35 16.53
CA ASP A 205 -15.34 6.77 16.72
C ASP A 205 -14.69 6.31 15.40
N ILE A 206 -15.37 6.47 14.26
CA ILE A 206 -14.78 6.17 12.95
C ILE A 206 -13.74 7.23 12.55
N GLU A 207 -12.90 6.82 11.61
CA GLU A 207 -11.89 7.63 10.94
C GLU A 207 -12.22 7.70 9.45
N LEU A 208 -12.14 8.89 8.86
CA LEU A 208 -12.60 9.15 7.50
C LEU A 208 -11.46 9.64 6.60
N VAL A 209 -11.37 9.05 5.41
CA VAL A 209 -10.43 9.44 4.34
C VAL A 209 -11.20 10.13 3.22
N ALA A 210 -10.86 11.39 2.94
CA ALA A 210 -11.25 12.06 1.71
C ALA A 210 -10.31 11.65 0.57
N CYS A 211 -10.83 11.45 -0.62
CA CYS A 211 -10.05 11.11 -1.80
C CYS A 211 -9.31 12.34 -2.33
N GLY A 212 -7.97 12.25 -2.37
CA GLY A 212 -7.14 13.17 -3.14
C GLY A 212 -7.21 12.86 -4.64
N SER A 213 -6.32 13.48 -5.41
CA SER A 213 -6.23 13.25 -6.85
C SER A 213 -5.73 11.84 -7.19
N SER A 214 -6.18 11.31 -8.33
CA SER A 214 -5.71 10.03 -8.90
C SER A 214 -4.20 9.94 -9.13
N SER A 215 -3.53 11.07 -9.30
CA SER A 215 -2.07 11.14 -9.37
C SER A 215 -1.60 12.59 -9.30
N ARG A 216 -0.31 12.79 -8.99
CA ARG A 216 0.39 14.08 -9.09
C ARG A 216 0.31 14.72 -10.50
N ALA A 217 0.14 13.89 -11.54
CA ALA A 217 0.07 14.35 -12.93
C ALA A 217 -1.31 14.92 -13.32
N MET A 218 -2.32 14.79 -12.46
CA MET A 218 -3.66 15.31 -12.75
C MET A 218 -3.63 16.83 -12.92
N PRO A 219 -4.31 17.40 -13.93
CA PRO A 219 -4.39 18.86 -14.09
C PRO A 219 -5.00 19.60 -12.89
N THR A 220 -5.78 18.88 -12.07
CA THR A 220 -6.43 19.37 -10.86
C THR A 220 -5.60 19.18 -9.60
N PHE A 221 -4.47 18.49 -9.66
CA PHE A 221 -3.63 18.20 -8.49
C PHE A 221 -3.27 19.48 -7.71
N GLY A 222 -3.29 19.40 -6.38
CA GLY A 222 -3.13 20.51 -5.43
C GLY A 222 -4.41 21.35 -5.27
N SER A 223 -5.05 21.71 -6.38
CA SER A 223 -6.32 22.46 -6.34
C SER A 223 -7.50 21.59 -5.88
N TRP A 224 -7.48 20.30 -6.24
CA TRP A 224 -8.45 19.30 -5.83
C TRP A 224 -8.43 19.13 -4.31
N GLU A 225 -7.28 18.75 -3.74
CA GLU A 225 -7.09 18.54 -2.31
C GLU A 225 -7.43 19.80 -1.52
N SER A 226 -6.99 20.98 -1.99
CA SER A 226 -7.33 22.25 -1.35
C SER A 226 -8.84 22.46 -1.26
N THR A 227 -9.57 22.26 -2.36
CA THR A 227 -11.02 22.47 -2.42
C THR A 227 -11.77 21.45 -1.56
N VAL A 228 -11.36 20.18 -1.62
CA VAL A 228 -11.97 19.10 -0.85
C VAL A 228 -11.78 19.33 0.64
N LEU A 229 -10.55 19.62 1.06
CA LEU A 229 -10.23 19.84 2.47
C LEU A 229 -10.86 21.12 3.02
N GLU A 230 -11.08 22.17 2.21
CA GLU A 230 -11.78 23.38 2.67
C GLU A 230 -13.20 23.09 3.16
N GLU A 231 -13.91 22.14 2.53
CA GLU A 231 -15.26 21.74 2.96
C GLU A 231 -15.25 20.62 4.01
N CYS A 232 -14.26 19.72 3.93
CA CYS A 232 -14.26 18.47 4.70
C CYS A 232 -13.46 18.52 6.01
N TYR A 233 -12.63 19.55 6.25
CA TYR A 233 -11.54 19.53 7.25
C TYR A 233 -11.95 19.03 8.65
N ASP A 234 -13.09 19.50 9.16
CA ASP A 234 -13.55 19.16 10.51
C ASP A 234 -14.11 17.74 10.62
N VAL A 235 -14.39 17.10 9.49
CA VAL A 235 -15.09 15.81 9.39
C VAL A 235 -14.13 14.67 9.06
N VAL A 236 -13.14 14.93 8.21
CA VAL A 236 -12.18 13.91 7.74
C VAL A 236 -10.86 13.97 8.51
N ASP A 237 -10.18 12.84 8.61
CA ASP A 237 -8.92 12.71 9.34
C ASP A 237 -7.73 12.57 8.40
N TYR A 238 -8.01 12.05 7.21
CA TYR A 238 -7.03 11.79 6.17
C TYR A 238 -7.44 12.36 4.81
N VAL A 239 -6.43 12.67 4.00
CA VAL A 239 -6.56 12.83 2.54
C VAL A 239 -5.75 11.73 1.86
N SER A 240 -6.29 11.13 0.80
CA SER A 240 -5.59 10.06 0.09
C SER A 240 -4.58 10.56 -0.94
N CYS A 241 -3.56 9.73 -1.21
CA CYS A 241 -2.59 9.90 -2.29
C CYS A 241 -2.45 8.60 -3.08
N HIS A 242 -2.30 8.73 -4.40
CA HIS A 242 -2.17 7.60 -5.30
C HIS A 242 -1.00 7.81 -6.27
N ALA A 243 -0.07 6.86 -6.32
CA ALA A 243 1.10 6.95 -7.18
C ALA A 243 1.55 5.60 -7.69
N TYR A 244 1.72 5.52 -9.01
CA TYR A 244 2.19 4.34 -9.70
C TYR A 244 3.38 4.70 -10.57
N TYR A 245 4.37 3.81 -10.57
CA TYR A 245 5.63 4.03 -11.26
C TYR A 245 5.89 2.89 -12.26
N GLU A 246 6.51 3.23 -13.39
CA GLU A 246 6.97 2.25 -14.39
C GLU A 246 8.26 2.70 -15.07
N GLU A 247 9.04 1.72 -15.54
CA GLU A 247 10.10 1.99 -16.49
C GLU A 247 9.48 2.29 -17.86
N SER A 248 9.74 3.49 -18.38
CA SER A 248 9.22 3.96 -19.67
C SER A 248 10.37 4.25 -20.61
N GLU A 249 10.24 3.82 -21.87
CA GLU A 249 11.21 4.11 -22.95
C GLU A 249 12.67 3.71 -22.63
N GLY A 250 12.87 2.73 -21.73
CA GLY A 250 14.20 2.28 -21.30
C GLY A 250 14.91 3.19 -20.29
N ASP A 251 14.22 4.22 -19.76
CA ASP A 251 14.76 5.13 -18.74
C ASP A 251 14.71 4.50 -17.33
N VAL A 252 15.58 3.51 -17.13
CA VAL A 252 15.77 2.84 -15.84
C VAL A 252 16.29 3.80 -14.76
N GLY A 253 17.04 4.83 -15.13
CA GLY A 253 17.59 5.81 -14.19
C GLY A 253 16.49 6.60 -13.48
N SER A 254 15.52 7.12 -14.23
CA SER A 254 14.35 7.77 -13.62
C SER A 254 13.47 6.79 -12.87
N PHE A 255 13.31 5.56 -13.38
CA PHE A 255 12.52 4.55 -12.66
C PHE A 255 13.12 4.23 -11.27
N LEU A 256 14.44 4.08 -11.17
CA LEU A 256 15.13 3.90 -9.89
C LEU A 256 15.05 5.13 -8.97
N ALA A 257 14.84 6.32 -9.54
CA ALA A 257 14.63 7.57 -8.80
C ALA A 257 13.15 7.84 -8.43
N SER A 258 12.22 6.89 -8.62
CA SER A 258 10.78 7.10 -8.36
C SER A 258 10.47 7.60 -6.95
N ALA A 259 11.23 7.18 -5.93
CA ALA A 259 11.03 7.66 -4.56
C ALA A 259 11.30 9.17 -4.39
N VAL A 260 12.11 9.80 -5.27
CA VAL A 260 12.31 11.26 -5.28
C VAL A 260 11.02 11.98 -5.66
N ASP A 261 10.28 11.44 -6.63
CA ASP A 261 8.96 11.95 -6.99
C ASP A 261 7.94 11.70 -5.89
N MET A 262 7.96 10.50 -5.26
CA MET A 262 7.06 10.16 -4.17
C MET A 262 7.27 11.07 -2.95
N ASP A 263 8.52 11.36 -2.57
CA ASP A 263 8.85 12.31 -1.49
C ASP A 263 8.27 13.70 -1.82
N ALA A 264 8.49 14.21 -3.04
CA ALA A 264 7.96 15.50 -3.46
C ALA A 264 6.43 15.54 -3.49
N PHE A 265 5.78 14.46 -3.96
CA PHE A 265 4.33 14.34 -4.00
C PHE A 265 3.73 14.42 -2.59
N ILE A 266 4.29 13.68 -1.63
CA ILE A 266 3.85 13.70 -0.24
C ILE A 266 4.00 15.10 0.34
N GLU A 267 5.14 15.75 0.15
CA GLU A 267 5.41 17.10 0.65
C GLU A 267 4.42 18.14 0.09
N GLU A 268 4.07 18.04 -1.20
CA GLU A 268 3.11 18.93 -1.86
C GLU A 268 1.68 18.76 -1.31
N VAL A 269 1.25 17.52 -1.04
CA VAL A 269 -0.05 17.24 -0.41
C VAL A 269 -0.06 17.71 1.04
N VAL A 270 1.02 17.46 1.80
CA VAL A 270 1.19 17.97 3.17
C VAL A 270 1.07 19.49 3.19
N ALA A 271 1.80 20.18 2.31
CA ALA A 271 1.80 21.63 2.22
C ALA A 271 0.39 22.17 1.89
N THR A 272 -0.33 21.50 0.98
CA THR A 272 -1.70 21.85 0.61
C THR A 272 -2.65 21.71 1.81
N ALA A 273 -2.61 20.57 2.51
CA ALA A 273 -3.42 20.32 3.69
C ALA A 273 -3.13 21.32 4.84
N ASP A 274 -1.86 21.67 5.04
CA ASP A 274 -1.43 22.63 6.06
C ASP A 274 -1.80 24.08 5.70
N ALA A 275 -1.84 24.41 4.41
CA ALA A 275 -2.35 25.70 3.95
C ALA A 275 -3.85 25.85 4.25
N VAL A 276 -4.66 24.81 3.98
CA VAL A 276 -6.09 24.79 4.35
C VAL A 276 -6.25 24.90 5.86
N ARG A 277 -5.45 24.14 6.63
CA ARG A 277 -5.41 24.20 8.09
C ARG A 277 -5.23 25.63 8.60
N ALA A 278 -4.27 26.35 8.03
CA ALA A 278 -3.96 27.73 8.42
C ALA A 278 -5.10 28.69 8.04
N ARG A 279 -5.69 28.56 6.84
CA ARG A 279 -6.83 29.39 6.40
C ARG A 279 -8.06 29.19 7.28
N GLY A 280 -8.41 27.94 7.58
CA GLY A 280 -9.54 27.58 8.43
C GLY A 280 -9.27 27.69 9.93
N LYS A 281 -8.02 27.97 10.33
CA LYS A 281 -7.56 28.07 11.73
C LYS A 281 -7.81 26.79 12.53
N HIS A 282 -7.73 25.63 11.88
CA HIS A 282 -7.94 24.34 12.53
C HIS A 282 -6.75 23.98 13.43
N ARG A 283 -7.04 23.34 14.56
CA ARG A 283 -6.00 22.81 15.47
C ARG A 283 -5.51 21.45 15.02
N LYS A 284 -6.43 20.56 14.62
CA LYS A 284 -6.17 19.24 14.04
C LYS A 284 -5.25 19.38 12.82
N ARG A 285 -4.43 18.36 12.57
CA ARG A 285 -3.70 18.19 11.30
C ARG A 285 -4.34 17.03 10.55
N ILE A 286 -4.49 17.20 9.24
CA ILE A 286 -4.87 16.11 8.35
C ILE A 286 -3.61 15.31 8.04
N ASN A 287 -3.71 14.00 8.20
CA ASN A 287 -2.66 13.06 7.81
C ASN A 287 -2.95 12.53 6.40
N ILE A 288 -2.00 11.81 5.85
CA ILE A 288 -2.07 11.24 4.51
C ILE A 288 -2.35 9.74 4.63
N SER A 289 -3.26 9.30 3.76
CA SER A 289 -3.51 7.91 3.44
C SER A 289 -2.94 7.62 2.06
N PHE A 290 -1.74 7.06 1.98
CA PHE A 290 -1.16 6.67 0.69
C PHE A 290 -1.76 5.32 0.28
N ASP A 291 -3.06 5.31 -0.01
CA ASP A 291 -3.87 4.09 -0.12
C ASP A 291 -3.93 3.47 -1.52
N GLU A 292 -3.13 3.99 -2.45
CA GLU A 292 -2.71 3.27 -3.65
C GLU A 292 -1.25 3.62 -4.01
N TRP A 293 -0.34 2.66 -3.85
CA TRP A 293 1.02 2.79 -4.38
C TRP A 293 1.57 1.45 -4.85
N ASN A 294 2.27 1.45 -5.99
CA ASN A 294 3.08 0.33 -6.45
C ASN A 294 3.91 0.67 -7.70
N VAL A 295 4.66 -0.31 -8.19
CA VAL A 295 5.00 -0.41 -9.61
C VAL A 295 3.79 -0.96 -10.37
N TRP A 296 3.38 -0.24 -11.42
CA TRP A 296 2.35 -0.69 -12.36
C TRP A 296 2.71 -0.16 -13.76
N TYR A 297 2.88 -1.08 -14.71
CA TYR A 297 3.17 -0.75 -16.11
C TYR A 297 1.89 -0.27 -16.83
N ILE A 298 1.44 0.93 -16.50
CA ILE A 298 0.21 1.57 -17.00
C ILE A 298 0.18 1.62 -18.54
N SER A 299 1.34 1.77 -19.17
CA SER A 299 1.46 1.79 -20.63
C SER A 299 1.06 0.48 -21.32
N ARG A 300 0.97 -0.64 -20.60
CA ARG A 300 0.59 -1.96 -21.13
C ARG A 300 -0.93 -2.12 -21.22
N PRO A 301 -1.43 -3.02 -22.09
CA PRO A 301 -2.85 -3.34 -22.12
C PRO A 301 -3.35 -3.84 -20.76
N HIS A 302 -4.45 -3.25 -20.26
CA HIS A 302 -4.98 -3.61 -18.94
C HIS A 302 -5.61 -5.01 -18.89
N HIS A 303 -6.08 -5.54 -20.02
CA HIS A 303 -6.70 -6.86 -20.11
C HIS A 303 -5.82 -7.80 -20.92
N ASP A 304 -5.76 -9.06 -20.51
CA ASP A 304 -5.19 -10.11 -21.34
C ASP A 304 -5.91 -10.16 -22.71
N PRO A 305 -5.19 -10.35 -23.84
CA PRO A 305 -5.80 -10.38 -25.17
C PRO A 305 -6.93 -11.41 -25.34
N SER A 306 -6.97 -12.46 -24.52
CA SER A 306 -8.01 -13.48 -24.52
C SER A 306 -9.27 -13.08 -23.74
N ALA A 307 -9.17 -12.08 -22.86
CA ALA A 307 -10.28 -11.61 -22.05
C ALA A 307 -11.34 -10.93 -22.92
N LYS A 308 -12.61 -11.30 -22.72
CA LYS A 308 -13.75 -10.68 -23.38
C LYS A 308 -14.46 -9.75 -22.39
N PRO A 309 -15.07 -8.67 -22.88
CA PRO A 309 -15.94 -7.86 -22.05
C PRO A 309 -16.99 -8.74 -21.37
N TRP A 310 -17.15 -8.52 -20.07
CA TRP A 310 -18.14 -9.18 -19.21
C TRP A 310 -17.80 -10.63 -18.84
N ASP A 311 -16.56 -11.06 -19.06
CA ASP A 311 -16.06 -12.27 -18.42
C ASP A 311 -16.09 -12.12 -16.89
N VAL A 312 -16.23 -13.24 -16.19
CA VAL A 312 -16.08 -13.31 -14.73
C VAL A 312 -14.60 -13.51 -14.44
N ALA A 313 -14.04 -12.66 -13.56
CA ALA A 313 -12.66 -12.74 -13.12
C ALA A 313 -11.62 -12.86 -14.27
N PRO A 314 -11.65 -11.98 -15.29
CA PRO A 314 -10.64 -11.99 -16.34
C PRO A 314 -9.25 -11.66 -15.78
N ARG A 315 -8.19 -11.99 -16.51
CA ARG A 315 -6.85 -11.50 -16.18
C ARG A 315 -6.75 -10.01 -16.50
N VAL A 316 -6.53 -9.20 -15.46
CA VAL A 316 -6.47 -7.74 -15.53
C VAL A 316 -5.23 -7.26 -14.78
N ILE A 317 -4.40 -6.46 -15.46
CA ILE A 317 -3.15 -5.85 -14.96
C ILE A 317 -2.30 -6.81 -14.11
N GLU A 318 -2.05 -7.99 -14.67
CA GLU A 318 -1.31 -9.07 -14.03
C GLU A 318 0.21 -8.93 -14.23
N ASP A 319 0.78 -7.84 -13.72
CA ASP A 319 2.20 -7.56 -13.87
C ASP A 319 3.10 -8.58 -13.14
N GLU A 320 4.12 -9.05 -13.86
CA GLU A 320 5.19 -9.87 -13.33
C GLU A 320 6.39 -8.99 -13.00
N TYR A 321 6.84 -9.03 -11.75
CA TYR A 321 7.84 -8.08 -11.25
C TYR A 321 9.26 -8.64 -11.26
N SER A 322 10.20 -7.76 -11.61
CA SER A 322 11.63 -8.03 -11.76
C SER A 322 12.45 -7.66 -10.52
N VAL A 323 13.77 -7.90 -10.56
CA VAL A 323 14.72 -7.37 -9.57
C VAL A 323 14.67 -5.85 -9.53
N THR A 324 14.61 -5.18 -10.69
CA THR A 324 14.55 -3.70 -10.76
C THR A 324 13.32 -3.19 -10.00
N ASP A 325 12.15 -3.81 -10.24
CA ASP A 325 10.90 -3.41 -9.60
C ASP A 325 10.95 -3.60 -8.08
N ALA A 326 11.56 -4.68 -7.60
CA ALA A 326 11.76 -4.91 -6.17
C ALA A 326 12.64 -3.84 -5.51
N VAL A 327 13.71 -3.40 -6.20
CA VAL A 327 14.55 -2.29 -5.70
C VAL A 327 13.74 -0.99 -5.64
N VAL A 328 12.95 -0.68 -6.68
CA VAL A 328 12.08 0.49 -6.70
C VAL A 328 11.08 0.45 -5.54
N VAL A 329 10.34 -0.65 -5.37
CA VAL A 329 9.39 -0.84 -4.26
C VAL A 329 10.07 -0.66 -2.90
N GLY A 330 11.29 -1.15 -2.72
CA GLY A 330 12.10 -0.87 -1.53
C GLY A 330 12.32 0.63 -1.28
N THR A 331 12.64 1.39 -2.33
CA THR A 331 12.79 2.86 -2.20
C THR A 331 11.47 3.59 -1.94
N LEU A 332 10.34 3.10 -2.47
CA LEU A 332 9.02 3.66 -2.17
C LEU A 332 8.67 3.43 -0.68
N LEU A 333 8.99 2.26 -0.13
CA LEU A 333 8.84 1.99 1.30
C LEU A 333 9.75 2.90 2.16
N ASN A 334 10.97 3.19 1.69
CA ASN A 334 11.83 4.17 2.36
C ASN A 334 11.21 5.58 2.35
N SER A 335 10.60 6.01 1.24
CA SER A 335 9.86 7.28 1.15
C SER A 335 8.72 7.32 2.18
N LEU A 336 7.89 6.27 2.22
CA LEU A 336 6.81 6.14 3.21
C LEU A 336 7.32 6.24 4.66
N LEU A 337 8.44 5.60 4.98
CA LEU A 337 9.07 5.74 6.29
C LEU A 337 9.54 7.18 6.54
N ARG A 338 10.28 7.80 5.62
CA ARG A 338 10.78 9.18 5.78
C ARG A 338 9.67 10.21 6.04
N HIS A 339 8.45 9.91 5.60
CA HIS A 339 7.27 10.75 5.82
C HIS A 339 6.26 10.16 6.81
N GLY A 340 6.65 9.21 7.66
CA GLY A 340 5.76 8.54 8.62
C GLY A 340 5.16 9.46 9.69
N ASP A 341 5.63 10.70 9.82
CA ASP A 341 5.03 11.73 10.67
C ASP A 341 3.70 12.28 10.10
N ARG A 342 3.50 12.15 8.78
CA ARG A 342 2.30 12.61 8.07
C ARG A 342 1.61 11.52 7.28
N VAL A 343 2.32 10.56 6.72
CA VAL A 343 1.76 9.38 6.06
C VAL A 343 1.58 8.29 7.11
N THR A 344 0.36 8.12 7.59
CA THR A 344 0.09 7.17 8.69
C THR A 344 -0.69 5.93 8.23
N ILE A 345 -1.15 5.92 6.98
CA ILE A 345 -1.75 4.78 6.31
C ILE A 345 -1.04 4.64 4.96
N GLY A 346 -0.61 3.43 4.62
CA GLY A 346 -0.11 3.10 3.30
C GLY A 346 -0.76 1.81 2.84
N CYS A 347 -1.26 1.74 1.61
CA CYS A 347 -1.83 0.53 1.04
C CYS A 347 -1.16 0.22 -0.29
N GLN A 348 -0.31 -0.80 -0.29
CA GLN A 348 0.25 -1.31 -1.53
C GLN A 348 -0.91 -1.84 -2.41
N ALA A 349 -0.96 -1.38 -3.66
CA ALA A 349 -1.99 -1.75 -4.62
C ALA A 349 -1.44 -2.78 -5.62
N GLN A 350 -1.87 -4.05 -5.63
CA GLN A 350 -2.82 -4.72 -4.72
C GLN A 350 -2.20 -6.00 -4.14
N LEU A 351 -2.97 -6.73 -3.34
CA LEU A 351 -2.43 -7.84 -2.56
C LEU A 351 -2.17 -9.10 -3.39
N VAL A 352 -3.11 -9.49 -4.27
CA VAL A 352 -3.07 -10.75 -5.01
C VAL A 352 -3.42 -10.52 -6.49
N ASN A 353 -2.64 -11.13 -7.39
CA ASN A 353 -2.77 -11.14 -8.86
C ASN A 353 -2.72 -9.77 -9.54
N VAL A 354 -3.69 -8.91 -9.28
CA VAL A 354 -3.77 -7.58 -9.86
C VAL A 354 -2.64 -6.74 -9.26
N ILE A 355 -1.63 -6.38 -10.05
CA ILE A 355 -0.42 -5.67 -9.58
C ILE A 355 0.03 -6.16 -8.19
N GLY A 356 0.03 -7.50 -8.04
CA GLY A 356 -0.03 -8.19 -6.75
C GLY A 356 1.32 -8.37 -6.06
N LEU A 357 1.41 -8.28 -4.72
CA LEU A 357 2.54 -8.87 -4.00
C LEU A 357 2.60 -10.40 -4.20
N LEU A 358 1.42 -11.01 -4.28
CA LEU A 358 1.24 -12.43 -4.54
C LEU A 358 0.69 -12.67 -5.95
N ARG A 359 1.04 -13.82 -6.52
CA ARG A 359 0.46 -14.35 -7.76
C ARG A 359 -0.11 -15.72 -7.48
N SER A 360 -1.27 -16.03 -8.04
CA SER A 360 -1.89 -17.35 -8.03
C SER A 360 -2.41 -17.71 -9.42
N GLU A 361 -2.39 -19.01 -9.70
CA GLU A 361 -2.97 -19.57 -10.91
C GLU A 361 -4.27 -20.32 -10.58
N PRO A 362 -5.32 -20.23 -11.43
CA PRO A 362 -6.54 -21.01 -11.26
C PRO A 362 -6.21 -22.50 -11.24
N ASP A 363 -6.77 -23.24 -10.27
CA ASP A 363 -6.46 -24.66 -10.05
C ASP A 363 -4.95 -24.97 -9.95
N GLY A 364 -4.15 -23.97 -9.55
CA GLY A 364 -2.69 -23.99 -9.63
C GLY A 364 -1.98 -23.39 -8.42
N PRO A 365 -0.63 -23.29 -8.48
CA PRO A 365 0.16 -22.79 -7.37
C PRO A 365 -0.06 -21.29 -7.13
N ALA A 366 0.35 -20.85 -5.94
CA ALA A 366 0.53 -19.44 -5.62
C ALA A 366 1.95 -19.17 -5.12
N TRP A 367 2.48 -17.97 -5.35
CA TRP A 367 3.84 -17.57 -4.98
C TRP A 367 3.97 -16.08 -4.67
N LYS A 368 5.05 -15.73 -3.96
CA LYS A 368 5.47 -14.34 -3.71
C LYS A 368 6.19 -13.78 -4.94
N GLN A 369 5.75 -12.64 -5.44
CA GLN A 369 6.49 -11.89 -6.47
C GLN A 369 7.73 -11.24 -5.87
N THR A 370 8.65 -10.74 -6.71
CA THR A 370 9.92 -10.14 -6.23
C THR A 370 9.69 -8.96 -5.28
N ILE A 371 8.67 -8.14 -5.54
CA ILE A 371 8.27 -6.98 -4.74
C ILE A 371 7.70 -7.32 -3.35
N ALA A 372 7.32 -8.59 -3.13
CA ALA A 372 6.83 -9.06 -1.82
C ALA A 372 7.93 -9.02 -0.75
N HIS A 373 9.18 -9.26 -1.15
CA HIS A 373 10.31 -9.35 -0.23
C HIS A 373 10.67 -8.01 0.46
N PRO A 374 10.85 -6.88 -0.26
CA PRO A 374 11.07 -5.60 0.40
C PRO A 374 9.89 -5.21 1.30
N PHE A 375 8.64 -5.43 0.85
CA PHE A 375 7.45 -5.18 1.67
C PHE A 375 7.47 -5.97 2.98
N GLU A 376 7.68 -7.29 2.91
CA GLU A 376 7.76 -8.19 4.06
C GLU A 376 8.86 -7.76 5.03
N GLN A 377 10.07 -7.46 4.52
CA GLN A 377 11.21 -7.06 5.34
C GLN A 377 10.94 -5.74 6.07
N VAL A 378 10.43 -4.71 5.40
CA VAL A 378 10.15 -3.42 6.05
C VAL A 378 9.04 -3.57 7.07
N ARG A 379 7.92 -4.24 6.72
CA ARG A 379 6.80 -4.50 7.63
C ARG A 379 7.22 -5.16 8.95
N HIS A 380 8.11 -6.15 8.88
CA HIS A 380 8.54 -6.89 10.08
C HIS A 380 9.68 -6.22 10.85
N LEU A 381 10.54 -5.45 10.19
CA LEU A 381 11.78 -4.95 10.79
C LEU A 381 11.77 -3.45 11.10
N ALA A 382 10.83 -2.68 10.55
CA ALA A 382 10.62 -1.28 10.91
C ALA A 382 9.85 -1.20 12.24
N LYS A 383 10.57 -0.91 13.33
CA LYS A 383 10.04 -0.86 14.70
C LYS A 383 10.54 0.38 15.45
N GLY A 384 9.76 0.81 16.43
CA GLY A 384 10.09 1.97 17.26
C GLY A 384 9.97 3.29 16.50
N GLU A 385 11.04 4.08 16.56
CA GLU A 385 11.12 5.42 16.00
C GLU A 385 11.78 5.41 14.62
N ILE A 386 11.18 6.12 13.67
CA ILE A 386 11.80 6.43 12.39
C ILE A 386 12.85 7.51 12.61
N LEU A 387 14.08 7.23 12.17
CA LEU A 387 15.19 8.16 12.29
C LEU A 387 15.20 9.17 11.13
N GLN A 388 15.61 10.40 11.43
CA GLN A 388 15.99 11.34 10.39
C GLN A 388 17.37 10.93 9.84
N VAL A 389 17.39 10.39 8.63
CA VAL A 389 18.61 9.95 7.95
C VAL A 389 19.06 11.02 6.97
N GLN A 390 20.24 11.60 7.21
CA GLN A 390 20.88 12.46 6.22
C GLN A 390 21.88 11.62 5.41
N ALA A 391 21.52 11.34 4.16
CA ALA A 391 22.43 10.74 3.20
C ALA A 391 23.28 11.81 2.50
N SER A 392 24.52 11.46 2.19
CA SER A 392 25.40 12.23 1.31
C SER A 392 26.32 11.27 0.56
N GLY A 393 26.66 11.55 -0.69
CA GLY A 393 27.54 10.68 -1.45
C GLY A 393 27.52 10.94 -2.94
N ASP A 394 27.81 9.89 -3.69
CA ASP A 394 27.67 9.91 -5.14
C ASP A 394 26.20 10.02 -5.55
N ARG A 395 25.95 10.88 -6.53
CA ARG A 395 24.62 11.14 -7.11
C ARG A 395 24.64 10.82 -8.59
N TYR A 396 23.46 10.63 -9.16
CA TYR A 396 23.26 10.60 -10.61
C TYR A 396 22.09 11.49 -10.99
N GLU A 397 22.14 12.04 -12.20
CA GLU A 397 21.03 12.82 -12.75
C GLU A 397 20.02 11.87 -13.40
N SER A 398 18.78 11.88 -12.90
CA SER A 398 17.64 11.22 -13.55
C SER A 398 16.99 12.18 -14.55
N ALA A 399 16.53 11.65 -15.68
CA ALA A 399 15.95 12.48 -16.74
C ALA A 399 14.61 13.13 -16.33
N LYS A 400 13.83 12.48 -15.45
CA LYS A 400 12.51 12.97 -15.01
C LYS A 400 12.57 13.79 -13.72
N TYR A 401 13.42 13.41 -12.77
CA TYR A 401 13.34 13.91 -11.38
C TYR A 401 14.58 14.68 -10.94
N GLY A 402 15.56 14.87 -11.83
CA GLY A 402 16.82 15.54 -11.52
C GLY A 402 17.74 14.65 -10.69
N ASP A 403 18.59 15.26 -9.86
CA ASP A 403 19.59 14.54 -9.09
C ASP A 403 18.99 13.61 -8.03
N ALA A 404 19.41 12.35 -8.06
CA ALA A 404 19.12 11.34 -7.05
C ALA A 404 20.41 10.82 -6.40
N GLU A 405 20.37 10.54 -5.10
CA GLU A 405 21.44 9.80 -4.42
C GLU A 405 21.53 8.39 -5.01
N ILE A 406 22.76 7.88 -5.21
CA ILE A 406 23.00 6.49 -5.62
C ILE A 406 22.47 5.53 -4.55
N VAL A 407 22.63 5.88 -3.27
CA VAL A 407 22.12 5.10 -2.15
C VAL A 407 20.89 5.78 -1.57
N ASP A 408 19.73 5.14 -1.72
CA ASP A 408 18.52 5.51 -1.00
C ASP A 408 18.49 4.83 0.36
N ALA A 409 18.10 5.56 1.40
CA ALA A 409 18.13 5.05 2.77
C ALA A 409 16.93 5.51 3.60
N ALA A 410 16.48 4.62 4.48
CA ALA A 410 15.68 4.91 5.65
C ALA A 410 16.19 4.09 6.84
N ALA A 411 15.89 4.51 8.06
CA ALA A 411 16.30 3.78 9.25
C ALA A 411 15.27 3.89 10.37
N THR A 412 15.21 2.86 11.19
CA THR A 412 14.40 2.84 12.42
C THR A 412 15.24 2.43 13.61
N HIS A 413 14.85 2.88 14.79
CA HIS A 413 15.46 2.51 16.05
C HIS A 413 14.38 2.07 17.03
N ASP A 414 14.50 0.86 17.54
CA ASP A 414 13.64 0.31 18.58
C ASP A 414 14.28 0.54 19.95
N PRO A 415 13.76 1.48 20.78
CA PRO A 415 14.32 1.77 22.09
C PRO A 415 14.16 0.62 23.09
N GLU A 416 13.21 -0.29 22.88
CA GLU A 416 12.99 -1.43 23.80
C GLU A 416 14.09 -2.49 23.64
N THR A 417 14.53 -2.72 22.40
CA THR A 417 15.56 -3.72 22.09
C THR A 417 16.94 -3.12 21.85
N GLY A 418 17.03 -1.80 21.66
CA GLY A 418 18.24 -1.10 21.23
C GLY A 418 18.64 -1.40 19.78
N THR A 419 17.70 -1.93 18.97
CA THR A 419 17.97 -2.35 17.59
C THR A 419 17.88 -1.17 16.64
N VAL A 420 18.91 -0.94 15.84
CA VAL A 420 18.88 -0.03 14.68
C VAL A 420 18.75 -0.86 13.41
N THR A 421 17.71 -0.62 12.63
CA THR A 421 17.49 -1.25 11.32
C THR A 421 17.73 -0.22 10.22
N LEU A 422 18.64 -0.52 9.30
CA LEU A 422 18.89 0.25 8.07
C LEU A 422 18.23 -0.44 6.88
N PHE A 423 17.52 0.34 6.07
CA PHE A 423 16.91 -0.07 4.82
C PHE A 423 17.59 0.69 3.68
N LEU A 424 18.29 -0.03 2.80
CA LEU A 424 19.24 0.54 1.86
C LEU A 424 18.97 0.04 0.44
N ALA A 425 18.97 0.94 -0.54
CA ALA A 425 18.94 0.56 -1.95
C ALA A 425 20.15 1.15 -2.68
N ASN A 426 20.85 0.34 -3.48
CA ASN A 426 21.83 0.82 -4.45
C ASN A 426 21.17 0.94 -5.82
N ARG A 427 21.07 2.17 -6.34
CA ARG A 427 20.49 2.49 -7.66
C ARG A 427 21.48 2.34 -8.81
N ASP A 428 22.78 2.14 -8.54
CA ASP A 428 23.76 1.96 -9.62
C ASP A 428 23.63 0.56 -10.23
N LEU A 429 23.55 0.48 -11.55
CA LEU A 429 23.34 -0.78 -12.28
C LEU A 429 24.58 -1.68 -12.32
N GLU A 430 25.78 -1.10 -12.18
CA GLU A 430 27.03 -1.81 -12.46
C GLU A 430 27.99 -1.79 -11.28
N GLN A 431 27.98 -0.72 -10.48
CA GLN A 431 28.96 -0.51 -9.42
C GLN A 431 28.40 -0.81 -8.03
N PRO A 432 29.14 -1.56 -7.19
CA PRO A 432 28.79 -1.68 -5.79
C PRO A 432 28.94 -0.33 -5.09
N ALA A 433 28.14 -0.12 -4.04
CA ALA A 433 28.16 1.10 -3.23
C ALA A 433 28.64 0.79 -1.81
N ARG A 434 29.67 1.51 -1.35
CA ARG A 434 30.13 1.46 0.04
C ARG A 434 29.40 2.53 0.85
N VAL A 435 28.69 2.09 1.88
CA VAL A 435 27.95 2.93 2.81
C VAL A 435 28.67 2.97 4.15
N GLU A 436 28.99 4.16 4.64
CA GLU A 436 29.52 4.38 5.98
C GLU A 436 28.45 5.04 6.86
N VAL A 437 28.24 4.52 8.07
CA VAL A 437 27.23 5.03 9.00
C VAL A 437 27.76 5.06 10.43
N GLY A 438 27.61 6.21 11.09
CA GLY A 438 27.94 6.36 12.50
C GLY A 438 26.82 5.82 13.39
N LEU A 439 27.11 4.79 14.18
CA LEU A 439 26.14 4.13 15.09
C LEU A 439 26.50 4.27 16.58
N ARG A 440 27.55 5.04 16.90
CA ARG A 440 28.02 5.22 18.28
C ARG A 440 26.95 5.75 19.23
N GLY A 441 26.08 6.65 18.76
CA GLY A 441 24.97 7.20 19.55
C GLY A 441 23.96 6.15 20.01
N PHE A 442 23.90 5.00 19.32
CA PHE A 442 22.95 3.91 19.59
C PHE A 442 23.54 2.80 20.45
N GLY A 443 24.83 2.87 20.79
CA GLY A 443 25.51 1.78 21.50
C GLY A 443 25.57 0.48 20.71
N ALA A 444 25.51 0.54 19.37
CA ALA A 444 25.60 -0.63 18.52
C ALA A 444 27.01 -1.26 18.59
N GLU A 445 27.06 -2.55 18.89
CA GLU A 445 28.30 -3.31 19.07
C GLU A 445 28.40 -4.55 18.17
N ARG A 446 27.28 -4.98 17.57
CA ARG A 446 27.23 -6.15 16.68
C ARG A 446 26.24 -5.98 15.53
N VAL A 447 26.49 -6.72 14.46
CA VAL A 447 25.52 -6.98 13.39
C VAL A 447 24.59 -8.10 13.87
N VAL A 448 23.28 -7.85 13.86
CA VAL A 448 22.24 -8.83 14.23
C VAL A 448 21.85 -9.67 13.02
N SER A 449 21.60 -9.00 11.89
CA SER A 449 21.23 -9.61 10.62
C SER A 449 21.64 -8.67 9.48
N ALA A 450 21.95 -9.25 8.32
CA ALA A 450 22.26 -8.50 7.11
C ALA A 450 21.78 -9.31 5.92
N THR A 451 20.89 -8.73 5.11
CA THR A 451 20.32 -9.39 3.93
C THR A 451 20.33 -8.46 2.73
N THR A 452 20.39 -9.03 1.54
CA THR A 452 20.35 -8.31 0.26
C THR A 452 19.56 -9.09 -0.78
N LEU A 453 18.85 -8.38 -1.65
CA LEU A 453 18.17 -8.88 -2.82
C LEU A 453 18.77 -8.17 -4.04
N HIS A 454 19.37 -8.94 -4.93
CA HIS A 454 19.93 -8.49 -6.21
C HIS A 454 20.03 -9.68 -7.17
N ALA A 455 20.34 -9.41 -8.43
CA ALA A 455 20.57 -10.45 -9.43
C ALA A 455 21.82 -11.29 -9.09
N GLY A 456 21.68 -12.62 -9.04
CA GLY A 456 22.82 -13.56 -8.96
C GLY A 456 23.57 -13.73 -10.28
N GLU A 457 24.54 -14.65 -10.32
CA GLU A 457 25.44 -14.86 -11.47
C GLU A 457 24.69 -15.18 -12.79
N ASP A 458 23.60 -15.95 -12.72
CA ASP A 458 22.77 -16.34 -13.88
C ASP A 458 21.48 -15.50 -14.01
N GLN A 459 21.43 -14.35 -13.36
CA GLN A 459 20.27 -13.47 -13.32
C GLN A 459 20.65 -12.08 -13.80
N ASP A 460 19.63 -11.30 -14.15
CA ASP A 460 19.77 -9.91 -14.51
C ASP A 460 18.69 -9.05 -13.84
N ARG A 461 18.70 -7.77 -14.15
CA ARG A 461 17.74 -6.80 -13.62
C ARG A 461 16.28 -7.11 -13.96
N HIS A 462 16.04 -7.93 -14.98
CA HIS A 462 14.72 -8.31 -15.50
C HIS A 462 14.23 -9.64 -14.94
N THR A 463 15.06 -10.36 -14.18
CA THR A 463 14.69 -11.66 -13.62
C THR A 463 13.54 -11.53 -12.63
N THR A 464 12.55 -12.42 -12.75
CA THR A 464 11.28 -12.41 -12.00
C THR A 464 11.07 -13.70 -11.19
N ASN A 465 10.15 -13.67 -10.24
CA ASN A 465 9.55 -14.87 -9.66
C ASN A 465 8.28 -15.21 -10.45
N ASN A 466 8.25 -16.39 -11.07
CA ASN A 466 7.14 -16.83 -11.92
C ASN A 466 6.73 -18.28 -11.64
N GLN A 467 5.72 -18.79 -12.34
CA GLN A 467 5.18 -20.12 -12.07
C GLN A 467 6.24 -21.23 -12.22
N ALA A 468 7.18 -21.09 -13.15
CA ALA A 468 8.22 -22.09 -13.39
C ALA A 468 9.36 -22.01 -12.35
N ASN A 469 9.67 -20.81 -11.87
CA ASN A 469 10.68 -20.57 -10.84
C ASN A 469 10.16 -19.54 -9.81
N PRO A 470 9.30 -19.95 -8.86
CA PRO A 470 8.60 -19.04 -7.95
C PRO A 470 9.52 -18.42 -6.90
N THR A 471 10.79 -18.86 -6.84
CA THR A 471 11.79 -18.45 -5.86
C THR A 471 13.11 -18.06 -6.53
N ALA A 472 13.08 -17.63 -7.79
CA ALA A 472 14.27 -17.24 -8.53
C ALA A 472 15.04 -16.12 -7.81
N VAL A 473 14.30 -15.10 -7.38
CA VAL A 473 14.80 -13.91 -6.67
C VAL A 473 14.30 -13.99 -5.23
N GLN A 474 15.24 -14.04 -4.29
CA GLN A 474 14.99 -14.06 -2.85
C GLN A 474 16.07 -13.26 -2.12
N PRO A 475 15.78 -12.70 -0.94
CA PRO A 475 16.81 -12.15 -0.06
C PRO A 475 17.84 -13.23 0.31
N ARG A 476 19.12 -12.85 0.27
CA ARG A 476 20.29 -13.67 0.62
C ARG A 476 21.10 -12.98 1.71
N PRO A 477 21.96 -13.69 2.47
CA PRO A 477 22.87 -13.04 3.41
C PRO A 477 23.75 -11.99 2.73
N LEU A 478 23.88 -10.82 3.33
CA LEU A 478 24.82 -9.78 2.91
C LEU A 478 26.13 -9.96 3.69
N ALA A 479 27.21 -10.35 3.00
CA ALA A 479 28.47 -10.73 3.65
C ALA A 479 29.31 -9.53 4.11
N ASP A 480 29.35 -8.46 3.32
CA ASP A 480 30.29 -7.35 3.50
C ASP A 480 29.70 -6.27 4.42
N VAL A 481 29.53 -6.64 5.70
CA VAL A 481 29.08 -5.74 6.77
C VAL A 481 30.08 -5.79 7.93
N GLU A 482 30.73 -4.66 8.18
CA GLU A 482 31.69 -4.51 9.28
C GLU A 482 31.24 -3.42 10.23
N LEU A 483 31.39 -3.64 11.54
CA LEU A 483 31.16 -2.63 12.58
C LEU A 483 32.43 -2.48 13.40
N THR A 484 33.08 -1.31 13.31
CA THR A 484 34.33 -1.03 14.00
C THR A 484 34.25 0.33 14.70
N GLY A 485 34.49 0.36 16.01
CA GLY A 485 34.57 1.61 16.77
C GLY A 485 33.27 2.44 16.75
N GLY A 486 32.11 1.81 16.57
CA GLY A 486 30.82 2.49 16.46
C GLY A 486 30.52 3.07 15.07
N THR A 487 31.30 2.72 14.05
CA THR A 487 31.01 3.03 12.64
C THR A 487 30.80 1.72 11.88
N ALA A 488 29.68 1.60 11.17
CA ALA A 488 29.46 0.47 10.27
C ALA A 488 29.87 0.84 8.84
N THR A 489 30.48 -0.12 8.15
CA THR A 489 30.70 -0.10 6.69
C THR A 489 29.88 -1.23 6.07
N VAL A 490 29.02 -0.90 5.11
CA VAL A 490 28.17 -1.86 4.38
C VAL A 490 28.51 -1.74 2.90
N VAL A 491 28.81 -2.85 2.22
CA VAL A 491 29.00 -2.85 0.75
C VAL A 491 27.77 -3.43 0.07
N LEU A 492 27.02 -2.58 -0.62
CA LEU A 492 25.82 -2.95 -1.35
C LEU A 492 26.19 -3.43 -2.77
N PRO A 493 25.68 -4.58 -3.23
CA PRO A 493 25.81 -5.00 -4.62
C PRO A 493 25.19 -3.96 -5.58
N PRO A 494 25.59 -3.95 -6.87
CA PRO A 494 24.87 -3.18 -7.91
C PRO A 494 23.39 -3.58 -7.94
N LEU A 495 22.52 -2.61 -8.19
CA LEU A 495 21.06 -2.77 -8.27
C LEU A 495 20.52 -3.71 -7.18
N SER A 496 20.53 -3.21 -5.95
CA SER A 496 20.21 -4.05 -4.80
C SER A 496 19.30 -3.35 -3.80
N TRP A 497 18.52 -4.16 -3.10
CA TRP A 497 17.80 -3.80 -1.88
C TRP A 497 18.41 -4.57 -0.71
N SER A 498 18.77 -3.90 0.38
CA SER A 498 19.45 -4.51 1.52
C SER A 498 18.89 -4.02 2.84
N VAL A 499 18.82 -4.92 3.82
CA VAL A 499 18.38 -4.62 5.19
C VAL A 499 19.42 -5.11 6.17
N VAL A 500 19.87 -4.22 7.05
CA VAL A 500 20.92 -4.51 8.04
C VAL A 500 20.46 -4.07 9.43
N GLN A 501 20.53 -4.98 10.40
CA GLN A 501 20.20 -4.70 11.79
C GLN A 501 21.44 -4.70 12.65
N PHE A 502 21.54 -3.72 13.54
CA PHE A 502 22.59 -3.58 14.54
C PHE A 502 21.96 -3.50 15.92
N ALA A 503 22.66 -3.98 16.93
CA ALA A 503 22.23 -3.85 18.33
C ALA A 503 23.44 -3.74 19.25
N GLY A 504 23.20 -3.33 20.49
CA GLY A 504 24.19 -3.43 21.56
C GLY A 504 24.48 -4.88 21.98
N ALA A 505 25.33 -5.02 22.99
CA ALA A 505 25.55 -6.31 23.66
C ALA A 505 24.20 -6.89 24.13
N PRO A 506 23.99 -8.22 24.02
CA PRO A 506 22.85 -8.87 24.67
C PRO A 506 22.86 -8.53 26.16
N ALA A 507 21.70 -8.13 26.69
CA ALA A 507 21.51 -7.86 28.11
C ALA A 507 21.75 -9.09 28.99
#